data_AF-A0A953P5R1-F1
#
_entry.id   AF-A0A953P5R1-F1
#
_cell.length_a   1.000
_cell.length_b   1.000
_cell.length_c   1.000
_cell.angle_alpha   90.00
_cell.angle_beta   90.00
_cell.angle_gamma   90.00
#
_symmetry.space_group_name_H-M   'P 1'
#
loop_
_entity.id
_entity.type
_entity.pdbx_description
1 polymer ?
#
loop_
_entity_poly.entity_id
_entity_poly.type
_entity_poly.pdbx_seq_one_letter_code
_entity_poly.pdbx_strand_id
1 'polypeptide(L)'
;MDKPGKIAPPKGRLGILLVGMGAVGTTFMAGVELIRRGKAQPIGSVTQMGTIRLGKRTDNRTPLVRDFVPLEKISNLVFGGWDPIPDNAYVAAAKAGVLGPEHL
;
A
#
# COMPACT_ATOMS: atom_id res chain seq x y z
N MET A 1 9.61 9.43 -32.16
CA MET A 1 9.20 9.03 -30.79
C MET A 1 8.06 9.93 -30.41
N ASP A 2 6.89 9.36 -30.12
CA ASP A 2 5.77 10.14 -29.62
C ASP A 2 6.16 10.85 -28.33
N LYS A 3 5.72 12.11 -28.17
CA LYS A 3 5.94 12.84 -26.93
C LYS A 3 5.39 12.01 -25.76
N PRO A 4 6.17 11.73 -24.71
CA PRO A 4 5.65 11.02 -23.56
C PRO A 4 4.45 11.80 -23.00
N GLY A 5 3.32 11.11 -22.84
CA GLY A 5 2.10 11.70 -22.32
C GLY A 5 2.35 12.34 -20.94
N LYS A 6 1.72 13.48 -20.69
CA LYS A 6 1.80 14.15 -19.38
C LYS A 6 1.10 13.28 -18.34
N ILE A 7 1.85 12.75 -17.37
CA ILE A 7 1.29 11.97 -16.26
C ILE A 7 0.67 12.95 -15.25
N ALA A 8 -0.63 12.84 -15.02
CA ALA A 8 -1.32 13.66 -14.03
C ALA A 8 -0.99 13.20 -12.60
N PRO A 9 -0.80 14.13 -11.64
CA PRO A 9 -0.64 13.75 -10.24
C PRO A 9 -1.96 13.22 -9.66
N PRO A 10 -1.90 12.40 -8.61
CA PRO A 10 -3.08 11.94 -7.89
C PRO A 10 -3.78 13.13 -7.22
N LYS A 11 -5.09 13.03 -7.06
CA LYS A 11 -5.93 14.07 -6.44
C LYS A 11 -6.91 13.42 -5.46
N GLY A 12 -6.96 13.95 -4.24
CA GLY A 12 -7.92 13.53 -3.22
C GLY A 12 -7.48 12.28 -2.44
N ARG A 13 -8.44 11.42 -2.10
CA ARG A 13 -8.20 10.15 -1.39
C ARG A 13 -8.43 8.98 -2.35
N LEU A 14 -7.65 7.92 -2.19
CA LEU A 14 -7.79 6.70 -3.00
C LEU A 14 -8.64 5.67 -2.27
N GLY A 15 -9.84 5.41 -2.78
CA GLY A 15 -10.70 4.33 -2.29
C GLY A 15 -10.18 2.96 -2.74
N ILE A 16 -10.03 2.04 -1.79
CA ILE A 16 -9.70 0.63 -2.00
C ILE A 16 -10.86 -0.19 -1.48
N LEU A 17 -11.49 -0.94 -2.39
CA LEU A 17 -12.60 -1.83 -2.09
C LEU A 17 -12.13 -3.27 -2.20
N LEU A 18 -12.10 -3.98 -1.07
CA LEU A 18 -11.65 -5.37 -1.00
C LEU A 18 -12.85 -6.31 -1.08
N VAL A 19 -12.77 -7.29 -1.97
CA VAL A 19 -13.71 -8.43 -1.99
C VAL A 19 -13.02 -9.56 -1.24
N GLY A 20 -13.49 -9.83 -0.02
CA GLY A 20 -12.86 -10.71 0.95
C GLY A 20 -12.11 -9.92 2.04
N MET A 21 -12.53 -10.14 3.28
CA MET A 21 -11.98 -9.61 4.51
C MET A 21 -11.21 -10.68 5.30
N GLY A 22 -10.70 -11.71 4.61
CA GLY A 22 -9.85 -12.74 5.21
C GLY A 22 -8.41 -12.26 5.46
N ALA A 23 -7.48 -13.22 5.52
CA ALA A 23 -6.09 -12.98 5.91
C ALA A 23 -5.39 -11.86 5.16
N VAL A 24 -5.48 -11.83 3.81
CA VAL A 24 -4.78 -10.82 3.01
C VAL A 24 -5.42 -9.43 3.16
N GLY A 25 -6.74 -9.34 3.06
CA GLY A 25 -7.45 -8.06 3.10
C GLY A 25 -7.26 -7.34 4.43
N THR A 26 -7.44 -8.06 5.54
CA THR A 26 -7.28 -7.50 6.88
C THR A 26 -5.83 -7.19 7.23
N THR A 27 -4.87 -8.04 6.85
CA THR A 27 -3.44 -7.75 7.05
C THR A 27 -3.01 -6.51 6.28
N PHE A 28 -3.50 -6.32 5.05
CA PHE A 28 -3.21 -5.13 4.28
C PHE A 28 -3.75 -3.86 4.94
N MET A 29 -5.01 -3.87 5.40
CA MET A 29 -5.62 -2.74 6.10
C MET A 29 -4.87 -2.41 7.40
N ALA A 30 -4.63 -3.42 8.25
CA ALA A 30 -3.94 -3.25 9.53
C ALA A 30 -2.49 -2.78 9.33
N GLY A 31 -1.76 -3.36 8.37
CA GLY A 31 -0.39 -2.94 8.04
C GLY A 31 -0.33 -1.48 7.59
N VAL A 32 -1.26 -1.05 6.73
CA VAL A 32 -1.37 0.36 6.33
C VAL A 32 -1.66 1.27 7.52
N GLU A 33 -2.55 0.86 8.43
CA GLU A 33 -2.89 1.64 9.61
C GLU A 33 -1.71 1.76 10.60
N LEU A 34 -0.92 0.70 10.79
CA LEU A 34 0.29 0.74 11.59
C LEU A 34 1.34 1.69 10.99
N ILE A 35 1.53 1.66 9.66
CA ILE A 35 2.42 2.59 8.96
C ILE A 35 1.97 4.04 9.15
N ARG A 36 0.66 4.31 9.05
CA ARG A 36 0.09 5.66 9.28
C ARG A 36 0.36 6.17 10.67
N ARG A 37 0.29 5.29 11.67
CA ARG A 37 0.55 5.62 13.07
C ARG A 37 2.04 5.70 13.41
N GLY A 38 2.92 5.49 12.43
CA GLY A 38 4.37 5.47 12.66
C GLY A 38 4.84 4.26 13.47
N LYS A 39 4.02 3.22 13.59
CA LYS A 39 4.31 2.00 14.36
C LYS A 39 4.99 0.90 13.53
N ALA A 40 4.99 1.03 12.21
CA ALA A 40 5.60 0.07 11.29
C ALA A 40 6.21 0.76 10.06
N GLN A 41 7.11 0.06 9.37
CA GLN A 41 7.65 0.45 8.08
C GLN A 41 7.03 -0.39 6.95
N PRO A 42 6.90 0.13 5.72
CA PRO A 42 6.30 -0.58 4.57
C PRO A 42 7.24 -1.63 3.95
N ILE A 43 7.85 -2.49 4.78
CA ILE A 43 8.84 -3.49 4.35
C ILE A 43 8.22 -4.44 3.33
N GLY A 44 8.96 -4.69 2.24
CA GLY A 44 8.51 -5.50 1.11
C GLY A 44 7.67 -4.75 0.08
N SER A 45 7.26 -3.50 0.35
CA SER A 45 6.51 -2.70 -0.64
C SER A 45 7.45 -2.09 -1.69
N VAL A 46 7.36 -2.61 -2.92
CA VAL A 46 8.15 -2.10 -4.05
C VAL A 46 7.89 -0.62 -4.34
N THR A 47 6.64 -0.16 -4.23
CA THR A 47 6.32 1.24 -4.52
C THR A 47 6.87 2.19 -3.47
N GLN A 48 7.02 1.74 -2.22
CA GLN A 48 7.44 2.59 -1.10
C GLN A 48 8.93 2.52 -0.79
N MET A 49 9.54 1.35 -0.98
CA MET A 49 10.93 1.09 -0.60
C MET A 49 11.80 0.61 -1.77
N GLY A 50 11.19 0.24 -2.90
CA GLY A 50 11.91 -0.16 -4.10
C GLY A 50 12.49 1.03 -4.85
N THR A 51 13.51 0.76 -5.65
CA THR A 51 14.18 1.74 -6.52
C THR A 51 14.01 1.37 -7.99
N ILE A 52 14.03 2.37 -8.88
CA ILE A 52 14.02 2.18 -10.33
C ILE A 52 15.34 2.63 -10.95
N ARG A 53 15.96 1.79 -11.78
CA ARG A 53 17.20 2.17 -12.48
C ARG A 53 16.88 2.96 -13.75
N LEU A 54 17.50 4.12 -13.92
CA LEU A 54 17.32 5.00 -15.07
C LEU A 54 18.60 5.09 -15.90
N GLY A 55 18.52 4.69 -17.17
CA GLY A 55 19.65 4.74 -18.11
C GLY A 55 20.63 3.57 -17.95
N LYS A 56 21.91 3.83 -18.25
CA LYS A 56 22.96 2.80 -18.19
C LYS A 56 23.34 2.50 -16.75
N ARG A 57 23.92 1.31 -16.51
CA ARG A 57 24.42 0.91 -15.18
C ARG A 57 25.48 1.87 -14.63
N THR A 58 26.28 2.48 -15.51
CA THR A 58 27.34 3.43 -15.18
C THR A 58 26.82 4.77 -14.68
N ASP A 59 25.56 5.11 -14.95
CA ASP A 59 25.01 6.43 -14.63
C ASP A 59 24.65 6.55 -13.14
N ASN A 60 24.62 5.43 -12.40
CA ASN A 60 24.27 5.33 -10.98
C ASN A 60 22.97 6.07 -10.59
N ARG A 61 21.98 6.13 -11.49
CA ARG A 61 20.68 6.76 -11.24
C ARG A 61 19.64 5.72 -10.83
N THR A 62 19.43 5.60 -9.53
CA THR A 62 18.54 4.58 -8.94
C THR A 62 17.63 5.19 -7.86
N PRO A 63 16.77 6.18 -8.20
CA PRO A 63 15.86 6.80 -7.23
C PRO A 63 14.83 5.80 -6.69
N LEU A 64 14.24 6.12 -5.54
CA LEU A 64 13.06 5.42 -5.02
C LEU A 64 11.87 5.57 -5.99
N VAL A 65 11.07 4.51 -6.12
CA VAL A 65 9.89 4.51 -7.01
C VAL A 65 8.91 5.63 -6.64
N ARG A 66 8.62 5.79 -5.34
CA ARG A 66 7.73 6.85 -4.82
C ARG A 66 8.22 8.28 -5.05
N ASP A 67 9.52 8.47 -5.23
CA ASP A 67 10.12 9.79 -5.47
C ASP A 67 10.21 10.08 -6.98
N PHE A 68 10.05 9.06 -7.82
CA PHE A 68 10.14 9.17 -9.27
C PHE A 68 8.76 9.31 -9.96
N VAL A 69 7.76 8.56 -9.49
CA VAL A 69 6.40 8.55 -10.07
C VAL A 69 5.43 9.25 -9.11
N PRO A 70 4.50 10.08 -9.60
CA PRO A 70 3.50 10.72 -8.74
C PRO A 70 2.47 9.68 -8.26
N LEU A 71 2.79 8.97 -7.18
CA LEU A 71 1.90 8.00 -6.53
C LEU A 71 1.16 8.65 -5.36
N GLU A 72 -0.06 8.16 -5.10
CA GLU A 72 -0.80 8.58 -3.91
C GLU A 72 -0.12 8.08 -2.64
N LYS A 73 -0.18 8.87 -1.57
CA LYS A 73 0.41 8.52 -0.28
C LYS A 73 -0.37 7.40 0.38
N ILE A 74 0.33 6.50 1.08
CA ILE A 74 -0.30 5.45 1.91
C ILE A 74 -1.29 6.05 2.92
N SER A 75 -1.00 7.24 3.45
CA SER A 75 -1.88 7.95 4.39
C SER A 75 -3.25 8.32 3.80
N ASN A 76 -3.36 8.40 2.47
CA ASN A 76 -4.56 8.86 1.77
C ASN A 76 -5.45 7.72 1.26
N LEU A 77 -5.05 6.45 1.48
CA LEU A 77 -5.89 5.30 1.15
C LEU A 77 -7.15 5.28 2.03
N VAL A 78 -8.27 4.83 1.51
CA VAL A 78 -9.50 4.65 2.30
C VAL A 78 -10.05 3.28 1.98
N PHE A 79 -10.36 2.51 3.01
CA PHE A 79 -10.75 1.11 2.85
C PHE A 79 -12.25 0.93 2.99
N GLY A 80 -12.80 0.09 2.13
CA GLY A 80 -14.08 -0.57 2.30
C GLY A 80 -13.98 -2.00 1.78
N GLY A 81 -15.04 -2.78 1.92
CA GLY A 81 -15.05 -4.13 1.39
C GLY A 81 -16.30 -4.91 1.72
N TRP A 82 -16.35 -6.14 1.23
CA TRP A 82 -17.43 -7.09 1.45
C TRP A 82 -16.85 -8.47 1.73
N ASP A 83 -17.54 -9.24 2.56
CA ASP A 83 -17.26 -10.64 2.81
C ASP A 83 -18.58 -11.39 3.07
N PRO A 84 -18.75 -12.65 2.62
CA PRO A 84 -19.91 -13.47 2.99
C PRO A 84 -19.94 -13.84 4.48
N ILE A 85 -18.82 -13.75 5.19
CA ILE A 85 -18.72 -14.00 6.62
C ILE A 85 -19.11 -12.72 7.37
N PRO A 86 -20.01 -12.78 8.37
CA PRO A 86 -20.53 -11.61 9.07
C PRO A 86 -19.54 -11.01 10.10
N ASP A 87 -18.27 -11.40 10.05
CA ASP A 87 -17.24 -10.87 10.93
C ASP A 87 -16.92 -9.42 10.54
N ASN A 88 -16.69 -8.57 11.55
CA ASN A 88 -16.05 -7.29 11.28
C ASN A 88 -14.54 -7.49 10.98
N ALA A 89 -13.90 -6.46 10.44
CA ALA A 89 -12.50 -6.54 10.00
C ALA A 89 -11.53 -6.93 11.14
N TYR A 90 -11.77 -6.48 12.37
CA TYR A 90 -10.93 -6.82 13.53
C TYR A 90 -11.04 -8.31 13.86
N VAL A 91 -12.26 -8.85 13.94
CA VAL A 91 -12.50 -10.27 14.23
C VAL A 91 -11.88 -11.14 13.13
N ALA A 92 -12.06 -10.77 11.87
CA ALA A 92 -11.47 -11.50 10.76
C ALA A 92 -9.92 -11.45 10.77
N ALA A 93 -9.32 -10.31 11.13
CA ALA A 93 -7.88 -10.18 11.30
C ALA A 93 -7.33 -11.07 12.42
N ALA A 94 -8.00 -11.06 13.57
CA ALA A 94 -7.62 -11.88 14.72
C ALA A 94 -7.74 -13.38 14.41
N LYS A 95 -8.82 -13.80 13.73
CA LYS A 95 -9.00 -15.19 13.27
C LYS A 95 -7.95 -15.63 12.25
N ALA A 96 -7.53 -14.71 11.36
CA ALA A 96 -6.51 -15.01 10.37
C ALA A 96 -5.13 -15.29 10.99
N GLY A 97 -4.84 -14.72 12.16
CA GLY A 97 -3.62 -15.02 12.93
C GLY A 97 -2.31 -14.63 12.23
N VAL A 98 -2.36 -13.75 11.23
CA VAL A 98 -1.18 -13.28 10.49
C VAL A 98 -0.42 -12.23 11.31
N LEU A 99 -1.15 -11.34 11.97
CA LEU A 99 -0.61 -10.31 12.86
C LEU A 99 -0.93 -10.66 14.33
N GLY A 100 0.00 -10.34 15.23
CA GLY A 100 -0.20 -10.52 16.68
C GLY A 100 -1.20 -9.50 17.27
N PRO A 101 -1.78 -9.76 18.46
CA PRO A 101 -2.75 -8.86 19.11
C PRO A 101 -2.26 -7.43 19.30
N GLU A 102 -0.96 -7.23 19.53
CA GLU A 102 -0.31 -5.92 19.67
C GLU A 102 -0.30 -5.08 18.38
N HIS A 103 -0.59 -5.71 17.24
CA HIS A 103 -0.63 -5.11 15.91
C HIS A 103 -2.05 -4.74 15.45
N LEU A 104 -3.11 -5.18 16.17
CA LEU A 104 -4.53 -4.99 15.83
C LEU A 104 -5.19 -3.95 16.75
#